data_AF-A0A2V2VGT5-F1
#
_entry.id   AF-A0A2V2VGT5-F1
#
_cell.length_a   1.000
_cell.length_b   1.000
_cell.length_c   1.000
_cell.angle_alpha   90.00
_cell.angle_beta   90.00
_cell.angle_gamma   90.00
#
_symmetry.space_group_name_H-M   'P 1'
#
loop_
_entity.id
_entity.type
_entity.pdbx_description
1 polymer ?
#
loop_
_entity_poly.entity_id
_entity_poly.type
_entity_poly.pdbx_seq_one_letter_code
_entity_poly.pdbx_strand_id
1 'polypeptide(L)'
;MPGGPMRVQGGNAESQASAVPQGDGQTRARQGFESETDEPDETRRGVEEMRRPQWTLESRVEDVMLEGSTSRINMRLNDFLRNHVGGRVVDEDHNVTMEMFVQDPDDYVQDQQLLEVILNLAAYRELEAIYKLHCEGVFSLWQWNIHERKDTATTFARGKLNAAISQVLNEERRETEERRWAEERARRRQKELTVATTIKDVLFRGRVRVMDMQLNDFLVMELDGMGVTPANRNVLLKEFIKDSTRYIRGTFLLRDIKACDRYKRMERAVRDEMDMEEDADDLCEKGVDNLLRWSLAAEEVKRSVHEVTKQFLDAAFIEFMSSITMSAPMKLEGCYESVYNARWHHVVEVPEGEGTGMYVREGEPQQSWTYRAVGDSLEKDDGAEQSGEAPPVLMVLTSDRDGRTRGRGMNPLVTAT
;
A
#
# COMPACT_ATOMS: atom_id res chain seq x y z
N MET A 1 60.53 15.08 -9.17
CA MET A 1 61.66 14.36 -8.54
C MET A 1 62.75 15.38 -8.23
N PRO A 2 63.51 15.28 -7.13
CA PRO A 2 63.68 14.17 -6.17
C PRO A 2 63.16 14.54 -4.76
N GLY A 3 63.08 13.71 -3.72
CA GLY A 3 63.66 12.39 -3.43
C GLY A 3 64.17 12.41 -1.98
N GLY A 4 63.68 11.50 -1.13
CA GLY A 4 64.03 11.38 0.30
C GLY A 4 65.48 10.98 0.58
N PRO A 5 65.90 10.88 1.86
CA PRO A 5 65.95 9.57 2.59
C PRO A 5 65.56 9.73 4.09
N MET A 6 65.05 8.78 4.89
CA MET A 6 65.27 7.34 5.18
C MET A 6 66.32 7.03 6.27
N ARG A 7 65.85 6.24 7.28
CA ARG A 7 66.55 5.37 8.29
C ARG A 7 67.09 6.02 9.58
N VAL A 8 67.20 5.37 10.76
CA VAL A 8 66.66 4.19 11.50
C VAL A 8 67.56 4.04 12.76
N GLN A 9 67.05 3.41 13.85
CA GLN A 9 67.75 2.89 15.07
C GLN A 9 68.24 3.91 16.11
N GLY A 10 68.15 3.70 17.43
CA GLY A 10 67.74 2.57 18.27
C GLY A 10 68.13 2.87 19.74
N GLY A 11 67.63 2.11 20.73
CA GLY A 11 68.20 2.11 22.09
C GLY A 11 67.22 1.81 23.24
N ASN A 12 67.37 0.63 23.85
CA ASN A 12 66.63 0.02 24.97
C ASN A 12 67.01 0.56 26.37
N ALA A 13 66.07 0.48 27.31
CA ALA A 13 66.20 0.13 28.75
C ALA A 13 64.76 0.09 29.34
N GLU A 14 64.27 -0.81 30.20
CA GLU A 14 64.81 -1.88 31.03
C GLU A 14 63.64 -2.80 31.46
N SER A 15 63.97 -4.04 31.82
CA SER A 15 63.07 -5.15 32.18
C SER A 15 62.82 -5.23 33.70
N GLN A 16 61.66 -5.77 34.14
CA GLN A 16 61.54 -7.04 34.91
C GLN A 16 60.22 -7.18 35.72
N ALA A 17 59.65 -8.39 35.62
CA ALA A 17 58.61 -9.04 36.44
C ALA A 17 59.11 -9.30 37.89
N SER A 18 58.37 -9.81 38.89
CA SER A 18 57.46 -10.97 38.94
C SER A 18 56.94 -11.14 40.38
N ALA A 19 55.72 -11.68 40.58
CA ALA A 19 55.41 -12.79 41.52
C ALA A 19 53.89 -13.03 41.66
N VAL A 20 53.42 -14.20 41.22
CA VAL A 20 52.15 -14.88 41.57
C VAL A 20 52.42 -15.83 42.75
N PRO A 21 51.44 -16.35 43.53
CA PRO A 21 50.76 -17.61 43.17
C PRO A 21 49.28 -17.72 43.69
N GLN A 22 48.33 -18.24 42.91
CA GLN A 22 47.80 -19.63 42.90
C GLN A 22 46.41 -19.79 43.56
N GLY A 23 45.60 -20.60 42.89
CA GLY A 23 44.51 -21.42 43.46
C GLY A 23 43.18 -21.22 42.73
N ASP A 24 42.50 -22.22 42.18
CA ASP A 24 42.84 -23.58 41.77
C ASP A 24 41.68 -24.06 40.87
N GLY A 25 41.98 -24.86 39.86
CA GLY A 25 41.02 -25.35 38.89
C GLY A 25 40.28 -26.62 39.31
N GLN A 26 39.02 -26.68 38.87
CA GLN A 26 38.38 -27.80 38.14
C GLN A 26 38.52 -29.24 38.68
N THR A 27 37.38 -29.87 39.03
CA THR A 27 37.24 -31.33 39.18
C THR A 27 35.92 -31.86 38.61
N ARG A 28 36.03 -32.51 37.44
CA ARG A 28 35.43 -33.78 36.93
C ARG A 28 33.95 -34.21 37.20
N ALA A 29 33.18 -34.23 36.10
CA ALA A 29 32.25 -35.25 35.53
C ALA A 29 31.10 -35.92 36.33
N ARG A 30 29.86 -35.79 35.81
CA ARG A 30 28.99 -36.93 35.42
C ARG A 30 27.87 -36.51 34.45
N GLN A 31 27.60 -37.39 33.47
CA GLN A 31 26.60 -37.33 32.41
C GLN A 31 25.15 -37.27 32.91
N GLY A 32 24.31 -36.56 32.16
CA GLY A 32 22.88 -36.74 32.09
C GLY A 32 22.41 -36.33 30.70
N PHE A 33 22.34 -37.29 29.78
CA PHE A 33 21.57 -37.14 28.55
C PHE A 33 20.11 -37.03 28.94
N GLU A 34 19.49 -35.88 28.74
CA GLU A 34 18.08 -35.82 28.39
C GLU A 34 18.00 -34.93 27.15
N SER A 35 17.53 -35.54 26.07
CA SER A 35 17.30 -34.90 24.79
C SER A 35 16.44 -33.67 24.99
N GLU A 36 17.02 -32.50 24.77
CA GLU A 36 16.28 -31.31 24.39
C GLU A 36 15.47 -31.69 23.15
N THR A 37 14.22 -32.05 23.39
CA THR A 37 13.18 -31.89 22.40
C THR A 37 13.06 -30.38 22.28
N ASP A 38 13.73 -29.81 21.28
CA ASP A 38 13.46 -28.46 20.79
C ASP A 38 12.01 -28.48 20.30
N GLU A 39 11.08 -28.33 21.24
CA GLU A 39 9.71 -27.96 20.96
C GLU A 39 9.78 -26.56 20.35
N PRO A 40 9.36 -26.36 19.08
CA PRO A 40 9.53 -25.08 18.43
C PRO A 40 8.70 -24.04 19.18
N ASP A 41 9.27 -22.83 19.36
CA ASP A 41 8.63 -21.66 19.99
C ASP A 41 7.23 -21.35 19.42
N GLU A 42 6.92 -21.81 18.21
CA GLU A 42 5.58 -21.75 17.58
C GLU A 42 4.52 -22.51 18.40
N THR A 43 4.88 -23.62 19.04
CA THR A 43 3.98 -24.42 19.87
C THR A 43 3.67 -23.69 21.18
N ARG A 44 4.65 -23.00 21.77
CA ARG A 44 4.44 -22.17 22.97
C ARG A 44 3.61 -20.92 22.66
N ARG A 45 3.87 -20.27 21.53
CA ARG A 45 3.11 -19.10 21.08
C ARG A 45 1.64 -19.46 20.79
N GLY A 46 1.40 -20.58 20.11
CA GLY A 46 0.03 -21.06 19.81
C GLY A 46 -0.75 -21.51 21.06
N VAL A 47 -0.09 -22.12 22.04
CA VAL A 47 -0.74 -22.53 23.30
C VAL A 47 -1.05 -21.35 24.22
N GLU A 48 -0.22 -20.30 24.19
CA GLU A 48 -0.46 -19.05 24.94
C GLU A 48 -1.52 -18.16 24.27
N GLU A 49 -1.59 -18.16 22.93
CA GLU A 49 -2.61 -17.49 22.12
C GLU A 49 -3.98 -18.17 22.24
N MET A 50 -4.03 -19.52 22.36
CA MET A 50 -5.26 -20.28 22.63
C MET A 50 -5.89 -20.03 24.02
N ARG A 51 -5.14 -19.45 24.96
CA ARG A 51 -5.60 -19.23 26.36
C ARG A 51 -5.97 -17.78 26.68
N ARG A 52 -5.76 -16.84 25.75
CA ARG A 52 -6.18 -15.44 25.95
C ARG A 52 -7.65 -15.29 25.58
N PRO A 53 -8.47 -14.64 26.43
CA PRO A 53 -9.83 -14.30 26.04
C PRO A 53 -9.82 -13.47 24.75
N GLN A 54 -10.65 -13.89 23.80
CA GLN A 54 -10.91 -13.14 22.58
C GLN A 54 -12.03 -12.16 22.86
N TRP A 55 -11.65 -10.96 23.28
CA TRP A 55 -12.60 -9.86 23.45
C TRP A 55 -13.12 -9.38 22.09
N THR A 56 -14.38 -9.00 22.06
CA THR A 56 -15.01 -8.21 20.98
C THR A 56 -15.51 -6.89 21.54
N LEU A 57 -15.83 -5.91 20.68
CA LEU A 57 -16.44 -4.65 21.14
C LEU A 57 -17.80 -4.83 21.85
N GLU A 58 -18.47 -5.98 21.67
CA GLU A 58 -19.70 -6.34 22.37
C GLU A 58 -19.47 -6.96 23.75
N SER A 59 -18.22 -7.29 24.10
CA SER A 59 -17.88 -7.88 25.40
C SER A 59 -18.34 -6.97 26.54
N ARG A 60 -18.92 -7.57 27.58
CA ARG A 60 -19.39 -6.84 28.74
C ARG A 60 -18.21 -6.37 29.56
N VAL A 61 -18.33 -5.17 30.14
CA VAL A 61 -17.34 -4.60 31.06
C VAL A 61 -17.05 -5.56 32.21
N GLU A 62 -18.09 -6.19 32.72
CA GLU A 62 -18.04 -7.24 33.74
C GLU A 62 -17.06 -8.37 33.39
N ASP A 63 -17.18 -8.93 32.19
CA ASP A 63 -16.38 -10.08 31.75
C ASP A 63 -14.90 -9.71 31.63
N VAL A 64 -14.62 -8.52 31.09
CA VAL A 64 -13.26 -7.99 30.93
C VAL A 64 -12.63 -7.64 32.28
N MET A 65 -13.39 -6.97 33.15
CA MET A 65 -12.88 -6.55 34.46
C MET A 65 -12.65 -7.73 35.39
N LEU A 66 -13.48 -8.78 35.30
CA LEU A 66 -13.40 -9.99 36.11
C LEU A 66 -12.68 -11.14 35.41
N GLU A 67 -11.96 -10.88 34.32
CA GLU A 67 -11.14 -11.86 33.62
C GLU A 67 -10.28 -12.68 34.61
N GLY A 68 -10.39 -14.01 34.56
CA GLY A 68 -9.65 -14.93 35.42
C GLY A 68 -10.17 -15.04 36.86
N SER A 69 -11.29 -14.38 37.19
CA SER A 69 -11.96 -14.48 38.50
C SER A 69 -13.25 -15.31 38.42
N THR A 70 -13.58 -16.01 39.50
CA THR A 70 -14.92 -16.64 39.65
C THR A 70 -15.97 -15.53 39.62
N SER A 71 -16.94 -15.58 38.70
CA SER A 71 -17.97 -14.54 38.56
C SER A 71 -18.63 -14.21 39.90
N ARG A 72 -18.35 -13.01 40.44
CA ARG A 72 -18.80 -12.57 41.78
C ARG A 72 -20.07 -11.72 41.75
N ILE A 73 -20.53 -11.32 40.55
CA ILE A 73 -21.64 -10.37 40.38
C ILE A 73 -22.95 -10.96 40.93
N ASN A 74 -23.17 -12.25 40.70
CA ASN A 74 -24.36 -12.97 41.17
C ASN A 74 -24.18 -13.60 42.56
N MET A 75 -23.05 -13.37 43.23
CA MET A 75 -22.78 -13.92 44.56
C MET A 75 -23.64 -13.20 45.60
N ARG A 76 -24.13 -13.93 46.61
CA ARG A 76 -24.78 -13.30 47.78
C ARG A 76 -23.74 -12.76 48.76
N LEU A 77 -24.13 -11.78 49.56
CA LEU A 77 -23.27 -11.15 50.57
C LEU A 77 -22.69 -12.18 51.54
N ASN A 78 -23.47 -13.13 52.05
CA ASN A 78 -22.94 -14.17 52.93
C ASN A 78 -21.94 -15.10 52.24
N ASP A 79 -22.13 -15.42 50.96
CA ASP A 79 -21.17 -16.21 50.20
C ASP A 79 -19.85 -15.44 50.01
N PHE A 80 -19.95 -14.14 49.74
CA PHE A 80 -18.79 -13.25 49.63
C PHE A 80 -18.01 -13.16 50.95
N LEU A 81 -18.71 -12.97 52.07
CA LEU A 81 -18.09 -12.91 53.40
C LEU A 81 -17.40 -14.22 53.79
N ARG A 82 -18.01 -15.37 53.47
CA ARG A 82 -17.40 -16.69 53.70
C ARG A 82 -16.12 -16.86 52.89
N ASN A 83 -16.10 -16.39 51.65
CA ASN A 83 -14.96 -16.52 50.75
C ASN A 83 -13.81 -15.55 51.06
N HIS A 84 -14.10 -14.37 51.59
CA HIS A 84 -13.09 -13.29 51.72
C HIS A 84 -12.79 -12.82 53.15
N VAL A 85 -13.72 -12.99 54.09
CA VAL A 85 -13.59 -12.46 55.47
C VAL A 85 -13.53 -13.59 56.52
N GLY A 86 -14.00 -14.80 56.17
CA GLY A 86 -13.85 -16.01 56.97
C GLY A 86 -14.96 -16.20 58.01
N GLY A 87 -15.92 -17.07 57.69
CA GLY A 87 -16.96 -17.55 58.62
C GLY A 87 -18.00 -16.55 59.10
N ARG A 88 -17.81 -15.24 58.82
CA ARG A 88 -18.77 -14.19 59.14
C ARG A 88 -20.00 -14.27 58.24
N VAL A 89 -21.15 -13.95 58.81
CA VAL A 89 -22.44 -13.87 58.11
C VAL A 89 -23.28 -12.74 58.68
N VAL A 90 -24.07 -12.12 57.83
CA VAL A 90 -25.17 -11.25 58.20
C VAL A 90 -26.46 -12.06 58.30
N ASP A 91 -27.48 -11.48 58.92
CA ASP A 91 -28.82 -12.07 58.99
C ASP A 91 -29.39 -12.34 57.59
N GLU A 92 -30.26 -13.34 57.47
CA GLU A 92 -30.78 -13.78 56.16
C GLU A 92 -31.58 -12.66 55.46
N ASP A 93 -32.22 -11.78 56.21
CA ASP A 93 -32.94 -10.62 55.67
C ASP A 93 -32.01 -9.57 55.04
N HIS A 94 -30.72 -9.57 55.38
CA HIS A 94 -29.69 -8.69 54.81
C HIS A 94 -28.77 -9.41 53.83
N ASN A 95 -29.01 -10.70 53.56
CA ASN A 95 -28.22 -11.54 52.66
C ASN A 95 -28.57 -11.31 51.18
N VAL A 96 -28.35 -10.09 50.71
CA VAL A 96 -28.64 -9.66 49.33
C VAL A 96 -27.55 -10.07 48.34
N THR A 97 -27.79 -9.88 47.03
CA THR A 97 -26.75 -10.04 46.01
C THR A 97 -25.68 -8.95 46.17
N MET A 98 -24.45 -9.23 45.74
CA MET A 98 -23.39 -8.23 45.75
C MET A 98 -23.74 -7.00 44.89
N GLU A 99 -24.50 -7.17 43.81
CA GLU A 99 -25.01 -6.07 43.00
C GLU A 99 -25.89 -5.10 43.80
N MET A 100 -26.75 -5.60 44.69
CA MET A 100 -27.58 -4.76 45.58
C MET A 100 -26.76 -4.16 46.71
N PHE A 101 -25.85 -4.94 47.29
CA PHE A 101 -25.00 -4.50 48.40
C PHE A 101 -24.08 -3.34 48.02
N VAL A 102 -23.49 -3.36 46.81
CA VAL A 102 -22.55 -2.33 46.34
C VAL A 102 -23.20 -0.95 46.16
N GLN A 103 -24.53 -0.90 46.00
CA GLN A 103 -25.27 0.37 45.85
C GLN A 103 -25.22 1.17 47.14
N ASP A 104 -25.63 0.54 48.25
CA ASP A 104 -25.74 1.16 49.57
C ASP A 104 -25.32 0.15 50.68
N PRO A 105 -24.01 -0.05 50.91
CA PRO A 105 -23.50 -1.05 51.85
C PRO A 105 -23.96 -0.86 53.31
N ASP A 106 -24.13 0.39 53.72
CA ASP A 106 -24.54 0.77 55.08
C ASP A 106 -25.93 0.25 55.45
N ASP A 107 -26.80 0.00 54.47
CA ASP A 107 -28.15 -0.52 54.68
C ASP A 107 -28.15 -2.01 55.09
N TYR A 108 -27.07 -2.74 54.79
CA TYR A 108 -27.00 -4.19 54.97
C TYR A 108 -26.01 -4.63 56.06
N VAL A 109 -25.00 -3.81 56.38
CA VAL A 109 -23.98 -4.12 57.39
C VAL A 109 -23.87 -2.98 58.39
N GLN A 110 -24.49 -3.17 59.56
CA GLN A 110 -24.44 -2.18 60.65
C GLN A 110 -23.11 -2.18 61.42
N ASP A 111 -22.37 -3.31 61.40
CA ASP A 111 -21.04 -3.41 62.02
C ASP A 111 -20.02 -2.62 61.18
N GLN A 112 -19.71 -1.41 61.64
CA GLN A 112 -18.80 -0.49 60.96
C GLN A 112 -17.39 -1.06 60.78
N GLN A 113 -16.91 -1.93 61.69
CA GLN A 113 -15.60 -2.57 61.52
C GLN A 113 -15.63 -3.61 60.41
N LEU A 114 -16.71 -4.40 60.35
CA LEU A 114 -16.91 -5.37 59.27
C LEU A 114 -17.07 -4.66 57.93
N LEU A 115 -17.84 -3.57 57.89
CA LEU A 115 -18.03 -2.78 56.69
C LEU A 115 -16.70 -2.19 56.18
N GLU A 116 -15.89 -1.61 57.07
CA GLU A 116 -14.55 -1.10 56.71
C GLU A 116 -13.65 -2.20 56.13
N VAL A 117 -13.71 -3.42 56.70
CA VAL A 117 -12.99 -4.57 56.14
C VAL A 117 -13.48 -4.91 54.74
N ILE A 118 -14.79 -4.95 54.51
CA ILE A 118 -15.38 -5.27 53.20
C ILE A 118 -14.98 -4.23 52.15
N LEU A 119 -15.11 -2.94 52.43
CA LEU A 119 -14.79 -1.84 51.50
C LEU A 119 -13.30 -1.81 51.10
N ASN A 120 -12.43 -2.34 51.95
CA ASN A 120 -11.00 -2.46 51.68
C ASN A 120 -10.60 -3.73 50.91
N LEU A 121 -11.52 -4.68 50.69
CA LEU A 121 -11.24 -5.85 49.87
C LEU A 121 -11.10 -5.48 48.39
N ALA A 122 -10.06 -5.99 47.74
CA ALA A 122 -9.87 -5.84 46.30
C ALA A 122 -11.10 -6.36 45.52
N ALA A 123 -11.66 -7.50 45.94
CA ALA A 123 -12.83 -8.10 45.32
C ALA A 123 -14.09 -7.21 45.38
N TYR A 124 -14.25 -6.43 46.47
CA TYR A 124 -15.34 -5.46 46.57
C TYR A 124 -15.07 -4.25 45.69
N ARG A 125 -13.85 -3.70 45.71
CA ARG A 125 -13.48 -2.54 44.89
C ARG A 125 -13.60 -2.79 43.37
N GLU A 126 -13.39 -4.03 42.94
CA GLU A 126 -13.64 -4.45 41.55
C GLU A 126 -15.13 -4.33 41.19
N LEU A 127 -16.02 -4.84 42.05
CA LEU A 127 -17.48 -4.76 41.88
C LEU A 127 -17.98 -3.32 41.95
N GLU A 128 -17.46 -2.54 42.89
CA GLU A 128 -17.75 -1.11 43.02
C GLU A 128 -17.36 -0.33 41.75
N ALA A 129 -16.20 -0.63 41.17
CA ALA A 129 -15.76 0.00 39.93
C ALA A 129 -16.67 -0.36 38.73
N ILE A 130 -17.13 -1.62 38.64
CA ILE A 130 -18.09 -2.06 37.62
C ILE A 130 -19.42 -1.33 37.81
N TYR A 131 -19.94 -1.29 39.04
CA TYR A 131 -21.18 -0.58 39.36
C TYR A 131 -21.13 0.89 38.97
N LYS A 132 -20.03 1.58 39.29
CA LYS A 132 -19.81 2.98 38.90
C LYS A 132 -19.87 3.18 37.38
N LEU A 133 -19.27 2.27 36.61
CA LEU A 133 -19.34 2.32 35.14
C LEU A 133 -20.77 2.08 34.62
N HIS A 134 -21.54 1.17 35.22
CA HIS A 134 -22.95 0.97 34.87
C HIS A 134 -23.81 2.21 35.17
N CYS A 135 -23.56 2.89 36.29
CA CYS A 135 -24.22 4.15 36.62
C CYS A 135 -23.91 5.26 35.60
N GLU A 136 -22.72 5.22 34.98
CA GLU A 136 -22.33 6.09 33.87
C GLU A 136 -22.83 5.59 32.49
N GLY A 137 -23.57 4.47 32.46
CA GLY A 137 -24.14 3.89 31.24
C GLY A 137 -23.16 3.06 30.40
N VAL A 138 -22.04 2.63 30.98
CA VAL A 138 -20.98 1.87 30.30
C VAL A 138 -21.06 0.38 30.67
N PHE A 139 -21.67 -0.42 29.79
CA PHE A 139 -21.88 -1.87 29.97
C PHE A 139 -21.01 -2.74 29.05
N SER A 140 -20.52 -2.19 27.94
CA SER A 140 -19.68 -2.92 26.96
C SER A 140 -18.40 -2.18 26.59
N LEU A 141 -17.44 -2.90 25.99
CA LEU A 141 -16.20 -2.32 25.47
C LEU A 141 -16.45 -1.25 24.42
N TRP A 142 -17.48 -1.42 23.59
CA TRP A 142 -17.91 -0.40 22.64
C TRP A 142 -18.29 0.92 23.33
N GLN A 143 -19.12 0.85 24.37
CA GLN A 143 -19.55 2.03 25.12
C GLN A 143 -18.36 2.67 25.82
N TRP A 144 -17.46 1.86 26.39
CA TRP A 144 -16.21 2.36 26.96
C TRP A 144 -15.34 3.04 25.90
N ASN A 145 -15.29 2.55 24.66
CA ASN A 145 -14.47 3.15 23.60
C ASN A 145 -14.86 4.60 23.33
N ILE A 146 -16.16 4.86 23.20
CA ILE A 146 -16.74 6.18 22.91
C ILE A 146 -16.98 7.05 24.15
N HIS A 147 -16.73 6.53 25.35
CA HIS A 147 -16.97 7.25 26.58
C HIS A 147 -15.95 8.39 26.76
N GLU A 148 -16.41 9.61 27.00
CA GLU A 148 -15.54 10.79 27.11
C GLU A 148 -14.85 10.91 28.47
N ARG A 149 -15.56 10.58 29.57
CA ARG A 149 -15.12 10.83 30.95
C ARG A 149 -14.29 9.67 31.51
N LYS A 150 -13.37 9.13 30.71
CA LYS A 150 -12.51 7.98 31.13
C LYS A 150 -11.65 8.28 32.36
N ASP A 151 -11.52 9.54 32.75
CA ASP A 151 -10.80 10.02 33.93
C ASP A 151 -11.58 9.82 35.25
N THR A 152 -12.92 9.65 35.21
CA THR A 152 -13.73 9.36 36.40
C THR A 152 -13.59 7.91 36.86
N ALA A 153 -13.33 7.00 35.92
CA ALA A 153 -13.13 5.59 36.20
C ALA A 153 -11.85 5.33 37.02
N THR A 154 -11.92 4.34 37.91
CA THR A 154 -10.76 3.85 38.66
C THR A 154 -9.61 3.48 37.71
N THR A 155 -8.38 3.81 38.08
CA THR A 155 -7.17 3.51 37.28
C THR A 155 -7.08 2.05 36.85
N PHE A 156 -7.48 1.13 37.72
CA PHE A 156 -7.57 -0.31 37.45
C PHE A 156 -8.58 -0.63 36.33
N ALA A 157 -9.82 -0.14 36.43
CA ALA A 157 -10.87 -0.37 35.44
C ALA A 157 -10.46 0.18 34.07
N ARG A 158 -9.98 1.43 34.04
CA ARG A 158 -9.47 2.07 32.84
C ARG A 158 -8.33 1.27 32.20
N GLY A 159 -7.39 0.78 33.01
CA GLY A 159 -6.26 -0.03 32.54
C GLY A 159 -6.71 -1.31 31.85
N LYS A 160 -7.59 -2.09 32.50
CA LYS A 160 -8.11 -3.35 31.93
C LYS A 160 -8.92 -3.12 30.64
N LEU A 161 -9.87 -2.19 30.67
CA LEU A 161 -10.74 -1.95 29.51
C LEU A 161 -9.96 -1.37 28.32
N ASN A 162 -8.97 -0.50 28.55
CA ASN A 162 -8.10 0.00 27.47
C ASN A 162 -7.19 -1.10 26.90
N ALA A 163 -6.69 -2.01 27.74
CA ALA A 163 -5.91 -3.15 27.29
C ALA A 163 -6.77 -4.10 26.41
N ALA A 164 -8.00 -4.38 26.82
CA ALA A 164 -8.94 -5.17 26.04
C ALA A 164 -9.29 -4.50 24.70
N ILE A 165 -9.62 -3.20 24.68
CA ILE A 165 -9.85 -2.46 23.42
C ILE A 165 -8.63 -2.55 22.51
N SER A 166 -7.43 -2.35 23.06
CA SER A 166 -6.19 -2.41 22.27
C SER A 166 -5.99 -3.80 21.67
N GLN A 167 -6.32 -4.86 22.40
CA GLN A 167 -6.26 -6.23 21.88
C GLN A 167 -7.23 -6.43 20.70
N VAL A 168 -8.50 -6.03 20.86
CA VAL A 168 -9.52 -6.16 19.80
C VAL A 168 -9.10 -5.41 18.54
N LEU A 169 -8.73 -4.14 18.69
CA LEU A 169 -8.40 -3.30 17.53
C LEU A 169 -7.10 -3.71 16.84
N ASN A 170 -6.11 -4.21 17.59
CA ASN A 170 -4.86 -4.68 17.00
C ASN A 170 -5.07 -5.97 16.20
N GLU A 171 -5.92 -6.87 16.68
CA GLU A 171 -6.23 -8.11 15.97
C GLU A 171 -7.04 -7.84 14.70
N GLU A 172 -8.09 -7.00 14.78
CA GLU A 172 -8.84 -6.55 13.61
C GLU A 172 -7.94 -5.81 12.60
N ARG A 173 -7.01 -4.98 13.09
CA ARG A 173 -6.02 -4.30 12.25
C ARG A 173 -5.07 -5.28 11.56
N ARG A 174 -4.57 -6.29 12.26
CA ARG A 174 -3.69 -7.31 11.70
C ARG A 174 -4.38 -8.06 10.55
N GLU A 175 -5.62 -8.49 10.76
CA GLU A 175 -6.39 -9.17 9.72
C GLU A 175 -6.65 -8.29 8.49
N THR A 176 -7.03 -7.03 8.72
CA THR A 176 -7.32 -6.08 7.63
C THR A 176 -6.06 -5.69 6.86
N GLU A 177 -4.93 -5.50 7.55
CA GLU A 177 -3.63 -5.33 6.92
C GLU A 177 -3.26 -6.56 6.08
N GLU A 178 -3.40 -7.78 6.60
CA GLU A 178 -3.10 -9.00 5.86
C GLU A 178 -3.92 -9.13 4.57
N ARG A 179 -5.22 -8.81 4.63
CA ARG A 179 -6.09 -8.76 3.44
C ARG A 179 -5.58 -7.72 2.44
N ARG A 180 -5.29 -6.50 2.88
CA ARG A 180 -4.74 -5.43 2.05
C ARG A 180 -3.40 -5.82 1.42
N TRP A 181 -2.50 -6.41 2.18
CA TRP A 181 -1.20 -6.91 1.71
C TRP A 181 -1.37 -8.05 0.69
N ALA A 182 -2.36 -8.92 0.86
CA ALA A 182 -2.69 -9.97 -0.11
C ALA A 182 -3.21 -9.39 -1.43
N GLU A 183 -4.12 -8.43 -1.37
CA GLU A 183 -4.62 -7.70 -2.54
C GLU A 183 -3.50 -6.96 -3.26
N GLU A 184 -2.67 -6.23 -2.53
CA GLU A 184 -1.54 -5.50 -3.10
C GLU A 184 -0.54 -6.46 -3.76
N ARG A 185 -0.25 -7.62 -3.15
CA ARG A 185 0.59 -8.66 -3.77
C ARG A 185 -0.03 -9.26 -5.02
N ALA A 186 -1.35 -9.44 -5.07
CA ALA A 186 -2.05 -9.90 -6.27
C ALA A 186 -1.94 -8.86 -7.40
N ARG A 187 -2.14 -7.57 -7.07
CA ARG A 187 -2.14 -6.46 -8.03
C ARG A 187 -0.74 -6.10 -8.54
N ARG A 188 0.29 -6.22 -7.70
CA ARG A 188 1.71 -6.01 -8.08
C ARG A 188 2.23 -6.95 -9.17
N ARG A 189 1.49 -7.99 -9.55
CA ARG A 189 1.84 -8.88 -10.67
C ARG A 189 1.38 -8.34 -12.03
N GLN A 190 0.50 -7.35 -12.09
CA GLN A 190 0.10 -6.67 -13.32
C GLN A 190 0.94 -5.39 -13.49
N LYS A 191 2.01 -5.44 -14.30
CA LYS A 191 3.02 -4.37 -14.33
C LYS A 191 3.51 -3.91 -15.68
N GLU A 192 3.01 -4.44 -16.79
CA GLU A 192 3.38 -3.93 -18.12
C GLU A 192 2.25 -3.10 -18.70
N LEU A 193 2.55 -1.86 -19.08
CA LEU A 193 1.61 -1.05 -19.86
C LEU A 193 1.65 -1.62 -21.27
N THR A 194 0.49 -2.02 -21.75
CA THR A 194 0.29 -2.37 -23.16
C THR A 194 -0.56 -1.32 -23.82
N VAL A 195 -0.58 -1.32 -25.15
CA VAL A 195 -1.46 -0.46 -25.98
C VAL A 195 -2.93 -0.62 -25.57
N ALA A 196 -3.33 -1.81 -25.12
CA ALA A 196 -4.70 -2.15 -24.74
C ALA A 196 -5.03 -1.89 -23.26
N THR A 197 -4.11 -1.28 -22.49
CA THR A 197 -4.36 -0.98 -21.06
C THR A 197 -5.50 0.01 -20.95
N THR A 198 -6.52 -0.35 -20.17
CA THR A 198 -7.72 0.49 -19.99
C THR A 198 -7.39 1.74 -19.19
N ILE A 199 -8.18 2.80 -19.37
CA ILE A 199 -8.03 4.05 -18.59
C ILE A 199 -8.10 3.77 -17.07
N LYS A 200 -9.06 2.94 -16.62
CA LYS A 200 -9.19 2.56 -15.19
C LYS A 200 -7.96 1.80 -14.68
N ASP A 201 -7.40 0.89 -15.49
CA ASP A 201 -6.19 0.16 -15.10
C ASP A 201 -4.97 1.08 -14.96
N VAL A 202 -4.89 2.13 -15.77
CA VAL A 202 -3.85 3.16 -15.68
C VAL A 202 -4.02 4.01 -14.42
N LEU A 203 -5.22 4.52 -14.16
CA LEU A 203 -5.48 5.41 -13.03
C LEU A 203 -5.29 4.73 -11.67
N PHE A 204 -5.75 3.47 -11.55
CA PHE A 204 -5.68 2.73 -10.30
C PHE A 204 -4.46 1.78 -10.23
N ARG A 205 -3.50 1.92 -11.15
CA ARG A 205 -2.39 1.00 -11.30
C ARG A 205 -1.54 0.87 -10.04
N GLY A 206 -1.36 -0.36 -9.57
CA GLY A 206 -0.44 -0.67 -8.46
C GLY A 206 -0.84 -0.06 -7.10
N ARG A 207 -2.05 0.51 -6.99
CA ARG A 207 -2.59 1.10 -5.75
C ARG A 207 -3.78 0.30 -5.27
N VAL A 208 -3.93 0.24 -3.95
CA VAL A 208 -5.16 -0.21 -3.29
C VAL A 208 -6.19 0.92 -3.43
N ARG A 209 -7.35 0.62 -4.00
CA ARG A 209 -8.44 1.60 -4.14
C ARG A 209 -9.03 1.86 -2.77
N VAL A 210 -8.80 3.05 -2.25
CA VAL A 210 -9.25 3.46 -0.93
C VAL A 210 -10.77 3.58 -0.90
N MET A 211 -11.39 4.03 -1.99
CA MET A 211 -12.83 4.16 -2.14
C MET A 211 -13.61 2.83 -1.99
N ASP A 212 -12.93 1.70 -2.25
CA ASP A 212 -13.48 0.34 -2.09
C ASP A 212 -13.13 -0.28 -0.73
N MET A 213 -12.47 0.45 0.17
CA MET A 213 -12.28 0.01 1.54
C MET A 213 -13.61 -0.07 2.27
N GLN A 214 -13.77 -1.07 3.13
CA GLN A 214 -14.92 -1.17 4.02
C GLN A 214 -14.84 -0.11 5.13
N LEU A 215 -15.98 0.45 5.52
CA LEU A 215 -16.07 1.46 6.56
C LEU A 215 -15.42 0.99 7.87
N ASN A 216 -15.75 -0.21 8.35
CA ASN A 216 -15.21 -0.70 9.62
C ASN A 216 -13.69 -0.87 9.56
N ASP A 217 -13.13 -1.35 8.44
CA ASP A 217 -11.68 -1.47 8.25
C ASP A 217 -11.02 -0.09 8.40
N PHE A 218 -11.60 0.95 7.76
CA PHE A 218 -11.12 2.33 7.92
C PHE A 218 -11.21 2.82 9.38
N LEU A 219 -12.35 2.62 10.04
CA LEU A 219 -12.55 3.10 11.41
C LEU A 219 -11.55 2.43 12.38
N VAL A 220 -11.27 1.14 12.21
CA VAL A 220 -10.31 0.39 13.02
C VAL A 220 -8.87 0.83 12.73
N MET A 221 -8.49 0.90 11.44
CA MET A 221 -7.11 1.18 11.05
C MET A 221 -6.71 2.64 11.27
N GLU A 222 -7.60 3.57 10.93
CA GLU A 222 -7.28 5.00 10.86
C GLU A 222 -7.93 5.80 11.98
N LEU A 223 -9.03 5.34 12.59
CA LEU A 223 -9.72 6.09 13.65
C LEU A 223 -9.71 5.37 15.01
N ASP A 224 -8.82 4.40 15.21
CA ASP A 224 -8.67 3.69 16.48
C ASP A 224 -9.99 3.08 16.98
N GLY A 225 -10.80 2.56 16.04
CA GLY A 225 -12.11 1.98 16.31
C GLY A 225 -13.21 3.00 16.62
N MET A 226 -12.92 4.30 16.58
CA MET A 226 -13.93 5.35 16.74
C MET A 226 -14.98 5.21 15.66
N GLY A 227 -16.24 5.10 16.07
CA GLY A 227 -17.35 4.94 15.13
C GLY A 227 -17.69 3.50 14.77
N VAL A 228 -16.86 2.51 15.13
CA VAL A 228 -17.21 1.10 14.94
C VAL A 228 -18.37 0.81 15.88
N THR A 229 -19.51 0.37 15.34
CA THR A 229 -20.64 -0.08 16.16
C THR A 229 -21.22 -1.35 15.56
N PRO A 230 -21.76 -2.28 16.36
CA PRO A 230 -22.44 -3.47 15.83
C PRO A 230 -23.66 -3.15 14.98
N ALA A 231 -24.28 -1.99 15.19
CA ALA A 231 -25.47 -1.55 14.45
C ALA A 231 -25.15 -0.92 13.09
N ASN A 232 -23.87 -0.55 12.85
CA ASN A 232 -23.48 0.11 11.61
C ASN A 232 -23.39 -0.90 10.47
N ARG A 233 -23.93 -0.53 9.31
CA ARG A 233 -23.72 -1.31 8.08
C ARG A 233 -22.31 -1.07 7.57
N ASN A 234 -21.55 -2.15 7.42
CA ASN A 234 -20.20 -2.09 6.89
C ASN A 234 -20.23 -1.93 5.36
N VAL A 235 -20.25 -0.70 4.88
CA VAL A 235 -20.33 -0.33 3.45
C VAL A 235 -18.97 0.13 2.91
N LEU A 236 -18.85 0.23 1.59
CA LEU A 236 -17.66 0.83 0.97
C LEU A 236 -17.54 2.31 1.34
N LEU A 237 -16.31 2.81 1.45
CA LEU A 237 -16.05 4.21 1.79
C LEU A 237 -16.69 5.17 0.79
N LYS A 238 -16.69 4.87 -0.51
CA LYS A 238 -17.37 5.73 -1.50
C LYS A 238 -18.86 5.94 -1.20
N GLU A 239 -19.54 4.91 -0.74
CA GLU A 239 -20.96 5.00 -0.39
C GLU A 239 -21.16 5.74 0.93
N PHE A 240 -20.25 5.55 1.89
CA PHE A 240 -20.25 6.30 3.14
C PHE A 240 -19.98 7.79 2.94
N ILE A 241 -19.02 8.17 2.10
CA ILE A 241 -18.69 9.58 1.83
C ILE A 241 -19.85 10.30 1.14
N LYS A 242 -20.57 9.63 0.23
CA LYS A 242 -21.78 10.18 -0.42
C LYS A 242 -22.88 10.54 0.59
N ASP A 243 -23.17 9.64 1.54
CA ASP A 243 -24.22 9.86 2.55
C ASP A 243 -23.85 9.22 3.90
N SER A 244 -22.97 9.90 4.63
CA SER A 244 -22.47 9.40 5.91
C SER A 244 -23.54 9.35 7.01
N THR A 245 -24.54 10.22 6.92
CA THR A 245 -25.63 10.31 7.93
C THR A 245 -26.55 9.09 7.91
N ARG A 246 -26.63 8.40 6.77
CA ARG A 246 -27.40 7.16 6.61
C ARG A 246 -26.77 5.96 7.33
N TYR A 247 -25.44 5.95 7.49
CA TYR A 247 -24.70 4.81 8.02
C TYR A 247 -24.27 4.98 9.48
N ILE A 248 -23.95 6.21 9.90
CA ILE A 248 -23.66 6.54 11.31
C ILE A 248 -24.76 7.47 11.81
N ARG A 249 -25.68 6.92 12.62
CA ARG A 249 -26.85 7.66 13.14
C ARG A 249 -26.50 8.61 14.30
N GLY A 250 -25.41 8.35 15.02
CA GLY A 250 -24.97 9.20 16.12
C GLY A 250 -24.47 10.55 15.60
N THR A 251 -25.27 11.60 15.77
CA THR A 251 -24.96 12.95 15.23
C THR A 251 -23.67 13.54 15.80
N PHE A 252 -23.46 13.41 17.11
CA PHE A 252 -22.24 13.85 17.79
C PHE A 252 -21.04 13.02 17.37
N LEU A 253 -21.16 11.69 17.39
CA LEU A 253 -20.10 10.77 16.96
C LEU A 253 -19.65 11.04 15.51
N LEU A 254 -20.61 11.21 14.59
CA LEU A 254 -20.29 11.52 13.20
C LEU A 254 -19.60 12.87 13.05
N ARG A 255 -19.99 13.87 13.87
CA ARG A 255 -19.33 15.17 13.90
C ARG A 255 -17.88 15.04 14.33
N ASP A 256 -17.59 14.23 15.36
CA ASP A 256 -16.23 14.03 15.87
C ASP A 256 -15.36 13.27 14.87
N ILE A 257 -15.91 12.24 14.23
CA ILE A 257 -15.26 11.53 13.12
C ILE A 257 -14.87 12.52 12.02
N LYS A 258 -15.81 13.38 11.58
CA LYS A 258 -15.56 14.36 10.52
C LYS A 258 -14.58 15.47 10.93
N ALA A 259 -14.47 15.75 12.23
CA ALA A 259 -13.50 16.71 12.73
C ALA A 259 -12.05 16.20 12.62
N CYS A 260 -11.85 14.87 12.62
CA CYS A 260 -10.53 14.25 12.58
C CYS A 260 -9.76 14.52 11.28
N ASP A 261 -8.49 14.89 11.38
CA ASP A 261 -7.63 15.14 10.21
C ASP A 261 -7.33 13.85 9.42
N ARG A 262 -7.38 12.68 10.07
CA ARG A 262 -7.26 11.38 9.38
C ARG A 262 -8.47 11.14 8.47
N TYR A 263 -9.68 11.42 8.97
CA TYR A 263 -10.89 11.37 8.16
C TYR A 263 -10.85 12.36 7.00
N LYS A 264 -10.47 13.62 7.21
CA LYS A 264 -10.43 14.62 6.12
C LYS A 264 -9.45 14.24 5.00
N ARG A 265 -8.27 13.70 5.36
CA ARG A 265 -7.30 13.19 4.36
C ARG A 265 -7.88 12.01 3.59
N MET A 266 -8.54 11.10 4.29
CA MET A 266 -9.22 9.95 3.70
C MET A 266 -10.35 10.37 2.76
N GLU A 267 -11.24 11.25 3.21
CA GLU A 267 -12.35 11.75 2.42
C GLU A 267 -11.87 12.41 1.12
N ARG A 268 -10.79 13.20 1.18
CA ARG A 268 -10.18 13.77 -0.03
C ARG A 268 -9.71 12.67 -0.98
N ALA A 269 -8.94 11.70 -0.49
CA ALA A 269 -8.44 10.61 -1.33
C ALA A 269 -9.58 9.81 -1.99
N VAL A 270 -10.65 9.52 -1.25
CA VAL A 270 -11.83 8.82 -1.77
C VAL A 270 -12.54 9.65 -2.84
N ARG A 271 -12.69 10.97 -2.63
CA ARG A 271 -13.28 11.86 -3.64
C ARG A 271 -12.42 11.95 -4.89
N ASP A 272 -11.11 12.12 -4.75
CA ASP A 272 -10.18 12.16 -5.88
C ASP A 272 -10.24 10.84 -6.69
N GLU A 273 -10.33 9.68 -6.02
CA GLU A 273 -10.52 8.38 -6.69
C GLU A 273 -11.89 8.26 -7.38
N MET A 274 -12.95 8.83 -6.79
CA MET A 274 -14.28 8.85 -7.40
C MET A 274 -14.32 9.73 -8.65
N ASP A 275 -13.71 10.91 -8.60
CA ASP A 275 -13.62 11.83 -9.74
C ASP A 275 -12.80 11.19 -10.89
N MET A 276 -11.74 10.45 -10.56
CA MET A 276 -10.98 9.65 -11.54
C MET A 276 -11.81 8.52 -12.17
N GLU A 277 -12.66 7.85 -11.39
CA GLU A 277 -13.55 6.80 -11.89
C GLU A 277 -14.61 7.38 -12.84
N GLU A 278 -15.18 8.53 -12.48
CA GLU A 278 -16.13 9.29 -13.30
C GLU A 278 -15.49 9.75 -14.62
N ASP A 279 -14.32 10.39 -14.56
CA ASP A 279 -13.57 10.79 -15.76
C ASP A 279 -13.29 9.60 -16.68
N ALA A 280 -12.96 8.43 -16.11
CA ALA A 280 -12.68 7.23 -16.89
C ALA A 280 -13.93 6.67 -17.58
N ASP A 281 -15.09 6.71 -16.90
CA ASP A 281 -16.36 6.30 -17.47
C ASP A 281 -16.80 7.27 -18.58
N ASP A 282 -16.71 8.57 -18.35
CA ASP A 282 -16.98 9.61 -19.35
C ASP A 282 -16.09 9.50 -20.59
N LEU A 283 -14.80 9.21 -20.40
CA LEU A 283 -13.87 8.96 -21.50
C LEU A 283 -14.26 7.72 -22.29
N CYS A 284 -14.66 6.66 -21.61
CA CYS A 284 -15.13 5.43 -22.25
C CYS A 284 -16.39 5.69 -23.11
N GLU A 285 -17.35 6.48 -22.61
CA GLU A 285 -18.52 6.90 -23.37
C GLU A 285 -18.17 7.70 -24.64
N LYS A 286 -17.09 8.49 -24.57
CA LYS A 286 -16.53 9.24 -25.71
C LYS A 286 -15.64 8.40 -26.63
N GLY A 287 -15.51 7.09 -26.39
CA GLY A 287 -14.69 6.16 -27.19
C GLY A 287 -13.19 6.19 -26.86
N VAL A 288 -12.81 6.78 -25.72
CA VAL A 288 -11.45 6.85 -25.19
C VAL A 288 -11.31 5.84 -24.05
N ASP A 289 -11.26 4.55 -24.40
CA ASP A 289 -11.31 3.42 -23.46
C ASP A 289 -9.91 2.93 -23.01
N ASN A 290 -8.85 3.30 -23.71
CA ASN A 290 -7.48 2.88 -23.44
C ASN A 290 -6.44 3.98 -23.68
N LEU A 291 -5.21 3.72 -23.23
CA LEU A 291 -4.11 4.68 -23.24
C LEU A 291 -3.71 5.17 -24.65
N LEU A 292 -3.86 4.34 -25.69
CA LEU A 292 -3.63 4.76 -27.07
C LEU A 292 -4.73 5.70 -27.55
N ARG A 293 -5.99 5.41 -27.22
CA ARG A 293 -7.11 6.31 -27.57
C ARG A 293 -6.97 7.64 -26.84
N TRP A 294 -6.44 7.66 -25.62
CA TRP A 294 -6.14 8.88 -24.89
C TRP A 294 -5.15 9.77 -25.63
N SER A 295 -4.04 9.22 -26.14
CA SER A 295 -3.03 10.02 -26.85
C SER A 295 -3.57 10.65 -28.13
N LEU A 296 -4.48 9.95 -28.82
CA LEU A 296 -5.17 10.40 -30.03
C LEU A 296 -6.42 11.25 -29.79
N ALA A 297 -6.85 11.40 -28.53
CA ALA A 297 -8.07 12.13 -28.20
C ALA A 297 -7.95 13.62 -28.58
N ALA A 298 -9.06 14.20 -29.02
CA ALA A 298 -9.13 15.63 -29.32
C ALA A 298 -8.89 16.46 -28.05
N GLU A 299 -8.27 17.64 -28.19
CA GLU A 299 -7.98 18.54 -27.05
C GLU A 299 -9.23 18.99 -26.30
N GLU A 300 -10.38 19.05 -26.97
CA GLU A 300 -11.68 19.31 -26.33
C GLU A 300 -12.06 18.20 -25.35
N VAL A 301 -11.85 16.93 -25.71
CA VAL A 301 -12.10 15.77 -24.82
C VAL A 301 -11.14 15.81 -23.64
N LYS A 302 -9.84 16.06 -23.89
CA LYS A 302 -8.83 16.13 -22.83
C LYS A 302 -9.07 17.28 -21.83
N ARG A 303 -9.66 18.39 -22.27
CA ARG A 303 -10.03 19.51 -21.38
C ARG A 303 -11.25 19.23 -20.50
N SER A 304 -12.08 18.25 -20.85
CA SER A 304 -13.24 17.87 -20.05
C SER A 304 -12.91 17.00 -18.83
N VAL A 305 -11.67 16.49 -18.76
CA VAL A 305 -11.17 15.58 -17.71
C VAL A 305 -10.54 16.38 -16.57
N HIS A 306 -10.66 15.90 -15.33
CA HIS A 306 -9.98 16.55 -14.20
C HIS A 306 -8.46 16.57 -14.39
N GLU A 307 -7.84 17.68 -13.98
CA GLU A 307 -6.41 17.92 -14.21
C GLU A 307 -5.52 16.82 -13.58
N VAL A 308 -5.92 16.26 -12.43
CA VAL A 308 -5.20 15.15 -11.80
C VAL A 308 -5.26 13.90 -12.68
N THR A 309 -6.45 13.48 -13.12
CA THR A 309 -6.65 12.34 -14.03
C THR A 309 -5.82 12.50 -15.30
N LYS A 310 -5.89 13.69 -15.92
CA LYS A 310 -5.13 14.04 -17.11
C LYS A 310 -3.62 13.84 -16.90
N GLN A 311 -3.05 14.37 -15.82
CA GLN A 311 -1.64 14.23 -15.49
C GLN A 311 -1.21 12.77 -15.32
N PHE A 312 -2.06 11.93 -14.71
CA PHE A 312 -1.79 10.50 -14.59
C PHE A 312 -1.77 9.78 -15.94
N LEU A 313 -2.74 10.07 -16.82
CA LEU A 313 -2.81 9.46 -18.15
C LEU A 313 -1.63 9.90 -19.04
N ASP A 314 -1.26 11.18 -19.01
CA ASP A 314 -0.12 11.70 -19.75
C ASP A 314 1.20 11.10 -19.24
N ALA A 315 1.39 11.01 -17.92
CA ALA A 315 2.56 10.37 -17.33
C ALA A 315 2.67 8.88 -17.69
N ALA A 316 1.55 8.16 -17.65
CA ALA A 316 1.50 6.76 -18.02
C ALA A 316 1.79 6.54 -19.52
N PHE A 317 1.32 7.44 -20.39
CA PHE A 317 1.66 7.38 -21.81
C PHE A 317 3.15 7.59 -22.05
N ILE A 318 3.78 8.53 -21.32
CA ILE A 318 5.22 8.76 -21.37
C ILE A 318 6.01 7.53 -20.87
N GLU A 319 5.60 6.93 -19.75
CA GLU A 319 6.19 5.67 -19.23
C GLU A 319 6.10 4.56 -20.28
N PHE A 320 4.91 4.38 -20.88
CA PHE A 320 4.65 3.39 -21.91
C PHE A 320 5.58 3.57 -23.12
N MET A 321 5.63 4.78 -23.68
CA MET A 321 6.49 5.07 -24.83
C MET A 321 7.97 4.87 -24.51
N SER A 322 8.41 5.27 -23.31
CA SER A 322 9.80 5.07 -22.86
C SER A 322 10.15 3.58 -22.78
N SER A 323 9.22 2.73 -22.34
CA SER A 323 9.43 1.27 -22.28
C SER A 323 9.58 0.65 -23.67
N ILE A 324 8.82 1.11 -24.67
CA ILE A 324 8.96 0.67 -26.06
C ILE A 324 10.31 1.10 -26.63
N THR A 325 10.70 2.36 -26.42
CA THR A 325 11.98 2.89 -26.93
C THR A 325 13.19 2.19 -26.31
N MET A 326 13.11 1.74 -25.05
CA MET A 326 14.17 0.98 -24.38
C MET A 326 14.20 -0.52 -24.72
N SER A 327 13.12 -1.06 -25.29
CA SER A 327 13.14 -2.42 -25.82
C SER A 327 13.96 -2.48 -27.11
N ALA A 328 14.80 -3.52 -27.27
CA ALA A 328 15.53 -3.72 -28.53
C ALA A 328 14.54 -3.69 -29.71
N PRO A 329 14.88 -3.09 -30.87
CA PRO A 329 13.96 -3.00 -31.99
C PRO A 329 13.42 -4.39 -32.29
N MET A 330 12.13 -4.58 -32.04
CA MET A 330 11.43 -5.82 -32.26
C MET A 330 11.40 -6.01 -33.77
N LYS A 331 12.38 -6.73 -34.33
CA LYS A 331 12.30 -7.18 -35.73
C LYS A 331 11.07 -8.09 -35.79
N LEU A 332 9.96 -7.57 -36.31
CA LEU A 332 8.76 -8.35 -36.57
C LEU A 332 9.12 -9.36 -37.65
N GLU A 333 9.42 -10.60 -37.24
CA GLU A 333 9.82 -11.68 -38.15
C GLU A 333 8.78 -11.85 -39.27
N GLY A 334 9.24 -11.73 -40.53
CA GLY A 334 8.37 -11.75 -41.72
C GLY A 334 7.80 -10.39 -42.18
N CYS A 335 7.92 -9.29 -41.40
CA CYS A 335 7.48 -7.95 -41.78
C CYS A 335 8.66 -6.95 -41.78
N TYR A 336 8.79 -6.14 -42.84
CA TYR A 336 9.85 -5.11 -42.97
C TYR A 336 11.31 -5.61 -42.90
N GLU A 337 11.57 -6.90 -43.12
CA GLU A 337 12.95 -7.43 -43.22
C GLU A 337 13.80 -6.69 -44.25
N SER A 338 13.18 -6.23 -45.35
CA SER A 338 13.86 -5.43 -46.38
C SER A 338 14.35 -4.08 -45.87
N VAL A 339 13.63 -3.45 -44.93
CA VAL A 339 14.02 -2.18 -44.31
C VAL A 339 15.13 -2.41 -43.29
N TYR A 340 15.00 -3.46 -42.47
CA TYR A 340 16.01 -3.78 -41.46
C TYR A 340 17.31 -4.38 -42.03
N ASN A 341 17.27 -4.90 -43.26
CA ASN A 341 18.43 -5.42 -43.99
C ASN A 341 18.88 -4.49 -45.13
N ALA A 342 18.28 -3.30 -45.24
CA ALA A 342 18.66 -2.32 -46.24
C ALA A 342 20.12 -1.91 -46.04
N ARG A 343 20.90 -1.97 -47.13
CA ARG A 343 22.29 -1.51 -47.16
C ARG A 343 22.36 -0.18 -47.91
N TRP A 344 23.26 0.68 -47.49
CA TRP A 344 23.52 1.92 -48.21
C TRP A 344 24.13 1.60 -49.57
N HIS A 345 23.56 2.21 -50.60
CA HIS A 345 24.10 2.18 -51.95
C HIS A 345 24.06 3.60 -52.51
N HIS A 346 25.10 3.98 -53.25
CA HIS A 346 25.16 5.27 -53.92
C HIS A 346 25.48 5.10 -55.40
N VAL A 347 25.02 6.05 -56.20
CA VAL A 347 25.22 6.04 -57.66
C VAL A 347 26.50 6.81 -57.98
N VAL A 348 27.37 6.22 -58.80
CA VAL A 348 28.60 6.83 -59.29
C VAL A 348 28.56 6.89 -60.81
N GLU A 349 28.90 8.05 -61.37
CA GLU A 349 29.08 8.24 -62.81
C GLU A 349 30.47 7.76 -63.24
N VAL A 350 30.55 7.09 -64.40
CA VAL A 350 31.83 6.70 -65.02
C VAL A 350 32.34 7.87 -65.86
N PRO A 351 33.56 8.42 -65.62
CA PRO A 351 33.97 9.66 -66.28
C PRO A 351 34.34 9.57 -67.78
N GLU A 352 34.45 8.39 -68.39
CA GLU A 352 34.93 8.30 -69.78
C GLU A 352 34.25 7.20 -70.61
N GLY A 353 33.52 7.63 -71.64
CA GLY A 353 32.92 6.80 -72.69
C GLY A 353 31.61 7.39 -73.20
N GLU A 354 31.39 7.39 -74.52
CA GLU A 354 30.13 7.83 -75.16
C GLU A 354 28.93 6.98 -74.68
N GLY A 355 28.38 7.37 -73.53
CA GLY A 355 27.25 6.72 -72.89
C GLY A 355 27.25 7.04 -71.41
N THR A 356 26.25 7.82 -70.96
CA THR A 356 26.01 8.17 -69.54
C THR A 356 25.66 6.91 -68.75
N GLY A 357 26.69 6.17 -68.35
CA GLY A 357 26.57 4.96 -67.54
C GLY A 357 26.66 5.30 -66.06
N MET A 358 25.55 5.18 -65.35
CA MET A 358 25.50 5.20 -63.89
C MET A 358 25.56 3.77 -63.35
N TYR A 359 26.36 3.54 -62.32
CA TYR A 359 26.37 2.26 -61.61
C TYR A 359 26.26 2.47 -60.10
N VAL A 360 25.63 1.51 -59.44
CA VAL A 360 25.33 1.54 -58.01
C VAL A 360 26.46 0.86 -57.26
N ARG A 361 27.14 1.56 -56.35
CA ARG A 361 28.13 1.01 -55.43
C ARG A 361 27.54 0.83 -54.03
N GLU A 362 27.96 -0.22 -53.33
CA GLU A 362 27.63 -0.46 -51.93
C GLU A 362 28.48 0.44 -51.01
N GLY A 363 27.85 0.97 -49.96
CA GLY A 363 28.44 1.92 -49.01
C GLY A 363 27.95 3.36 -49.16
N GLU A 364 28.31 4.21 -48.20
CA GLU A 364 28.00 5.64 -48.20
C GLU A 364 28.81 6.39 -49.29
N PRO A 365 28.24 7.42 -49.93
CA PRO A 365 28.97 8.21 -50.93
C PRO A 365 30.11 8.99 -50.28
N GLN A 366 31.22 9.19 -51.00
CA GLN A 366 32.36 9.98 -50.50
C GLN A 366 32.02 11.46 -50.25
N GLN A 367 30.97 11.96 -50.90
CA GLN A 367 30.43 13.30 -50.70
C GLN A 367 28.91 13.20 -50.51
N SER A 368 28.44 13.61 -49.34
CA SER A 368 27.02 13.76 -49.06
C SER A 368 26.57 15.17 -49.46
N TRP A 369 25.36 15.28 -49.99
CA TRP A 369 24.77 16.56 -50.34
C TRP A 369 24.44 17.29 -49.04
N THR A 370 24.94 18.50 -48.86
CA THR A 370 24.51 19.39 -47.78
C THR A 370 23.26 20.16 -48.20
N TYR A 371 22.26 20.16 -47.32
CA TYR A 371 20.99 20.88 -47.52
C TYR A 371 20.90 21.99 -46.47
N ARG A 372 20.43 23.16 -46.88
CA ARG A 372 19.99 24.22 -45.97
C ARG A 372 18.48 24.16 -45.80
N ALA A 373 18.04 24.26 -44.56
CA ALA A 373 16.62 24.35 -44.24
C ALA A 373 16.10 25.75 -44.60
N VAL A 374 15.07 25.83 -45.43
CA VAL A 374 14.35 27.07 -45.77
C VAL A 374 12.85 26.82 -45.54
N GLY A 375 12.34 27.22 -44.38
CA GLY A 375 10.96 26.93 -43.96
C GLY A 375 10.73 25.43 -43.73
N ASP A 376 9.61 24.90 -44.24
CA ASP A 376 9.26 23.46 -44.20
C ASP A 376 9.86 22.66 -45.38
N SER A 377 10.74 23.29 -46.15
CA SER A 377 11.37 22.72 -47.35
C SER A 377 12.91 22.69 -47.19
N LEU A 378 13.52 21.62 -47.69
CA LEU A 378 14.98 21.47 -47.73
C LEU A 378 15.50 21.90 -49.11
N GLU A 379 16.35 22.92 -49.15
CA GLU A 379 17.00 23.41 -50.37
C GLU A 379 18.48 23.00 -50.35
N LYS A 380 19.07 22.67 -51.50
CA LYS A 380 20.46 22.17 -51.59
C LYS A 380 21.47 23.33 -51.51
N ASP A 381 22.59 23.14 -50.80
CA ASP A 381 23.56 24.21 -50.49
C ASP A 381 24.90 24.10 -51.25
N ASP A 382 25.02 23.18 -52.22
CA ASP A 382 26.34 22.78 -52.71
C ASP A 382 26.63 23.31 -54.11
N GLY A 383 27.52 24.29 -54.21
CA GLY A 383 28.03 24.86 -55.46
C GLY A 383 29.04 23.98 -56.21
N ALA A 384 28.77 22.68 -56.35
CA ALA A 384 29.55 21.76 -57.18
C ALA A 384 28.98 21.70 -58.61
N GLU A 385 29.85 21.82 -59.62
CA GLU A 385 29.52 21.85 -61.05
C GLU A 385 28.68 20.62 -61.46
N GLN A 386 27.45 20.86 -61.93
CA GLN A 386 26.56 19.82 -62.44
C GLN A 386 26.81 19.56 -63.93
N SER A 387 26.83 18.28 -64.32
CA SER A 387 26.59 17.86 -65.70
C SER A 387 25.17 18.29 -66.09
N GLY A 388 25.06 19.00 -67.22
CA GLY A 388 23.89 19.80 -67.61
C GLY A 388 22.52 19.11 -67.60
N GLU A 389 21.50 19.95 -67.49
CA GLU A 389 20.07 19.65 -67.35
C GLU A 389 19.54 18.64 -68.38
N ALA A 390 19.25 17.42 -67.94
CA ALA A 390 18.50 16.42 -68.70
C ALA A 390 17.02 16.42 -68.27
N PRO A 391 16.06 16.32 -69.21
CA PRO A 391 14.63 16.42 -68.89
C PRO A 391 14.16 15.26 -68.01
N PRO A 392 13.17 15.46 -67.11
CA PRO A 392 12.76 14.45 -66.16
C PRO A 392 12.04 13.30 -66.86
N VAL A 393 12.68 12.12 -66.91
CA VAL A 393 12.01 10.87 -67.28
C VAL A 393 11.57 10.19 -65.99
N LEU A 394 10.26 9.96 -65.85
CA LEU A 394 9.67 9.21 -64.75
C LEU A 394 10.20 7.77 -64.79
N MET A 395 11.17 7.43 -63.93
CA MET A 395 11.73 6.08 -63.85
C MET A 395 10.94 5.28 -62.80
N VAL A 396 10.00 4.46 -63.26
CA VAL A 396 9.25 3.52 -62.42
C VAL A 396 10.05 2.23 -62.30
N LEU A 397 10.58 1.94 -61.11
CA LEU A 397 11.27 0.69 -60.81
C LEU A 397 10.24 -0.36 -60.35
N THR A 398 9.81 -1.24 -61.27
CA THR A 398 9.11 -2.47 -60.89
C THR A 398 10.15 -3.56 -60.63
N SER A 399 10.21 -4.05 -59.39
CA SER A 399 11.07 -5.16 -59.02
C SER A 399 10.40 -6.49 -59.40
N ASP A 400 10.92 -7.16 -60.42
CA ASP A 400 10.75 -8.61 -60.55
C ASP A 400 11.97 -9.30 -59.94
N ARG A 401 11.70 -10.35 -59.16
CA ARG A 401 12.72 -11.20 -58.53
C ARG A 401 13.60 -11.81 -59.61
N ASP A 402 14.78 -11.20 -59.80
CA ASP A 402 16.08 -11.81 -60.08
C ASP A 402 17.00 -10.79 -60.75
N GLY A 403 17.53 -9.85 -59.94
CA GLY A 403 18.90 -9.32 -60.02
C GLY A 403 19.53 -8.84 -61.32
N ARG A 404 18.80 -8.63 -62.43
CA ARG A 404 19.33 -7.99 -63.65
C ARG A 404 18.28 -7.07 -64.30
N THR A 405 18.41 -5.78 -64.06
CA THR A 405 17.70 -4.75 -64.82
C THR A 405 18.38 -4.56 -66.18
N ARG A 406 17.73 -4.97 -67.27
CA ARG A 406 18.04 -4.49 -68.63
C ARG A 406 16.99 -3.44 -69.00
N GLY A 407 17.41 -2.18 -69.15
CA GLY A 407 16.56 -1.14 -69.73
C GLY A 407 16.35 -1.41 -71.21
N ARG A 408 15.10 -1.62 -71.64
CA ARG A 408 14.73 -1.66 -73.06
C ARG A 408 14.03 -0.34 -73.38
N GLY A 409 14.68 0.52 -74.15
CA GLY A 409 14.07 1.76 -74.64
C GLY A 409 12.92 1.43 -75.60
N MET A 410 11.74 1.99 -75.35
CA MET A 410 10.66 2.06 -76.33
C MET A 410 10.70 3.44 -77.00
N ASN A 411 10.90 3.44 -78.31
CA ASN A 411 10.83 4.62 -79.17
C ASN A 411 9.38 4.99 -79.53
N PRO A 412 9.12 6.23 -79.96
CA PRO A 412 7.83 6.90 -79.81
C PRO A 412 6.88 6.62 -80.99
N LEU A 413 5.59 6.48 -80.69
CA LEU A 413 4.53 6.64 -81.67
C LEU A 413 3.87 8.00 -81.46
N VAL A 414 4.19 8.93 -82.36
CA VAL A 414 3.39 10.14 -82.61
C VAL A 414 2.33 9.77 -83.65
N THR A 415 1.04 10.04 -83.36
CA THR A 415 0.12 10.69 -84.32
C THR A 415 -1.23 11.05 -83.68
N ALA A 416 -1.53 12.35 -83.76
CA ALA A 416 -2.81 13.05 -83.97
C ALA A 416 -4.14 12.37 -83.58
N THR A 417 -4.98 13.07 -82.79
CA THR A 417 -5.83 14.19 -83.27
C THR A 417 -6.22 15.09 -82.11
#